data_AF-A0A943TWV4-F1
#
_entry.id   AF-A0A943TWV4-F1
#
_cell.length_a   1.000
_cell.length_b   1.000
_cell.length_c   1.000
_cell.angle_alpha   90.00
_cell.angle_beta   90.00
_cell.angle_gamma   90.00
#
_symmetry.space_group_name_H-M   'P 1'
#
loop_
_entity.id
_entity.type
_entity.pdbx_description
1 polymer ?
#
loop_
_entity_poly.entity_id
_entity_poly.type
_entity_poly.pdbx_seq_one_letter_code
_entity_poly.pdbx_strand_id
1 'polypeptide(L)'
;MSLDRVNAYVKEKGFDRAEKTGRWKDYTVYTPFFEKKDGMAVPTGLPVLILEKNGHLIWITGRKVFMICDDMFRKAMEPKNSYA
;
A
#
# COMPACT_ATOMS: atom_id res chain seq x y z
N MET A 1 12.82 2.35 -3.55
CA MET A 1 13.06 1.08 -2.81
C MET A 1 12.78 -0.10 -3.72
N SER A 2 13.51 -1.23 -3.61
CA SER A 2 13.14 -2.46 -4.33
C SER A 2 11.91 -3.11 -3.71
N LEU A 3 11.09 -3.77 -4.53
CA LEU A 3 9.92 -4.50 -4.06
C LEU A 3 10.31 -5.65 -3.11
N ASP A 4 11.50 -6.23 -3.30
CA ASP A 4 12.04 -7.30 -2.46
C ASP A 4 12.16 -6.91 -0.98
N ARG A 5 12.58 -5.68 -0.69
CA ARG A 5 12.71 -5.21 0.69
C ARG A 5 11.35 -4.96 1.34
N VAL A 6 10.35 -4.57 0.57
CA VAL A 6 8.96 -4.45 1.04
C VAL A 6 8.37 -5.84 1.29
N ASN A 7 8.63 -6.80 0.38
CA ASN A 7 8.20 -8.19 0.54
C ASN A 7 8.82 -8.84 1.79
N ALA A 8 10.12 -8.63 2.03
CA ALA A 8 10.76 -9.10 3.27
C ALA A 8 10.09 -8.50 4.52
N TYR A 9 9.81 -7.19 4.49
CA TYR A 9 9.17 -6.50 5.61
C TYR A 9 7.76 -7.03 5.93
N VAL A 10 6.95 -7.34 4.91
CA VAL A 10 5.60 -7.89 5.16
C VAL A 10 5.63 -9.37 5.58
N LYS A 11 6.64 -10.13 5.15
CA LYS A 11 6.90 -11.49 5.64
C LYS A 11 7.20 -11.53 7.13
N GLU A 12 8.00 -10.60 7.63
CA GLU A 12 8.22 -10.44 9.08
C GLU A 12 6.93 -10.13 9.86
N LYS A 13 5.89 -9.64 9.18
CA LYS A 13 4.57 -9.34 9.76
C LYS A 13 3.54 -10.45 9.54
N GLY A 14 3.91 -11.56 8.89
CA GLY A 14 3.04 -12.72 8.65
C GLY A 14 2.24 -12.67 7.34
N PHE A 15 2.65 -11.87 6.36
CA PHE A 15 2.05 -11.83 5.01
C PHE A 15 3.04 -12.33 3.95
N ASP A 16 2.56 -12.69 2.77
CA ASP A 16 3.43 -13.33 1.77
C ASP A 16 4.10 -12.34 0.82
N ARG A 17 3.38 -11.28 0.45
CA ARG A 17 3.86 -10.26 -0.50
C ARG A 17 3.15 -8.93 -0.33
N ALA A 18 3.71 -7.90 -0.95
CA ALA A 18 3.11 -6.58 -1.03
C ALA A 18 2.99 -6.11 -2.48
N GLU A 19 1.96 -5.33 -2.77
CA GLU A 19 1.77 -4.70 -4.08
C GLU A 19 1.66 -3.19 -3.91
N LYS A 20 2.18 -2.45 -4.89
CA LYS A 20 2.11 -0.99 -4.89
C LYS A 20 0.67 -0.55 -5.15
N THR A 21 0.07 0.12 -4.18
CA THR A 21 -1.31 0.63 -4.26
C THR A 21 -1.35 2.01 -4.92
N GLY A 22 -0.35 2.84 -4.67
CA GLY A 22 -0.30 4.19 -5.24
C GLY A 22 0.67 5.11 -4.51
N ARG A 23 0.41 6.42 -4.59
CA ARG A 23 1.13 7.43 -3.83
C ARG A 23 0.16 8.18 -2.92
N TRP A 24 0.61 8.46 -1.70
CA TRP A 24 -0.10 9.30 -0.74
C TRP A 24 0.88 10.36 -0.24
N LYS A 25 0.62 11.63 -0.59
CA LYS A 25 1.60 12.71 -0.41
C LYS A 25 2.92 12.33 -1.08
N ASP A 26 4.01 12.33 -0.33
CA ASP A 26 5.36 11.95 -0.74
C ASP A 26 5.73 10.50 -0.38
N TYR A 27 4.76 9.71 0.08
CA TYR A 27 4.95 8.28 0.36
C TYR A 27 4.51 7.41 -0.81
N THR A 28 5.27 6.34 -1.05
CA THR A 28 4.77 5.20 -1.82
C THR A 28 3.96 4.31 -0.89
N VAL A 29 2.75 3.93 -1.30
CA VAL A 29 1.85 3.08 -0.51
C VAL A 29 1.84 1.67 -1.08
N TYR A 30 2.01 0.68 -0.20
CA TYR A 30 1.87 -0.73 -0.53
C TYR A 30 0.80 -1.40 0.33
N THR A 31 0.09 -2.35 -0.27
CA THR A 31 -0.89 -3.21 0.40
C THR A 31 -0.31 -4.63 0.52
N PRO A 32 -0.34 -5.25 1.70
CA PRO A 32 0.07 -6.63 1.88
C PRO A 32 -1.03 -7.61 1.44
N PHE A 33 -0.61 -8.78 0.96
CA PHE A 33 -1.47 -9.86 0.47
C PHE A 33 -0.98 -11.21 1.00
N PHE A 34 -1.89 -12.16 1.10
CA PHE A 34 -1.54 -13.58 1.17
C PHE A 34 -1.33 -14.13 -0.24
N GLU A 35 -0.53 -15.19 -0.38
CA GLU A 35 -0.31 -15.87 -1.64
C GLU A 35 -0.84 -17.31 -1.54
N LYS A 36 -1.69 -17.71 -2.48
CA LYS A 36 -2.14 -19.10 -2.61
C LYS A 36 -1.06 -19.95 -3.28
N LYS A 37 -1.20 -21.28 -3.20
CA LYS A 37 -0.27 -22.24 -3.82
C LYS A 37 -0.14 -22.08 -5.35
N ASP A 38 -1.11 -21.45 -6.00
CA ASP A 38 -1.10 -21.13 -7.44
C ASP A 38 -0.46 -19.76 -7.75
N GLY A 39 0.10 -19.07 -6.76
CA GLY A 39 0.69 -17.74 -6.90
C GLY A 39 -0.34 -16.59 -6.90
N MET A 40 -1.62 -16.87 -6.70
CA MET A 40 -2.66 -15.84 -6.66
C MET A 40 -2.54 -15.00 -5.37
N ALA A 41 -2.43 -13.68 -5.53
CA ALA A 41 -2.51 -12.73 -4.43
C ALA A 41 -3.95 -12.60 -3.91
N VAL A 42 -4.13 -12.77 -2.60
CA VAL A 42 -5.43 -12.73 -1.91
C VAL A 42 -5.44 -11.57 -0.91
N PRO A 43 -6.44 -10.67 -0.98
CA PRO A 43 -6.58 -9.60 0.00
C PRO A 43 -6.69 -10.14 1.41
N THR A 44 -6.06 -9.44 2.36
CA THR A 44 -6.02 -9.89 3.76
C THR A 44 -7.31 -9.58 4.53
N GLY A 45 -8.14 -8.66 4.02
CA GLY A 45 -9.30 -8.12 4.73
C GLY A 45 -8.95 -7.23 5.93
N LEU A 46 -7.66 -7.07 6.25
CA LEU A 46 -7.19 -6.31 7.40
C LEU A 46 -6.90 -4.85 6.99
N PRO A 47 -7.15 -3.86 7.87
CA PRO A 47 -6.82 -2.47 7.61
C PRO A 47 -5.32 -2.25 7.86
N VAL A 48 -4.49 -2.70 6.92
CA VAL A 48 -3.02 -2.64 6.99
C VAL A 48 -2.42 -2.05 5.72
N LEU A 49 -1.43 -1.16 5.87
CA LEU A 49 -0.66 -0.56 4.77
C LEU A 49 0.81 -0.43 5.15
N ILE A 50 1.67 -0.35 4.14
CA ILE A 50 3.07 0.01 4.27
C ILE A 50 3.29 1.34 3.56
N LEU A 51 3.85 2.31 4.28
CA LEU A 51 4.31 3.56 3.70
C LEU A 51 5.83 3.49 3.53
N GLU A 52 6.30 3.85 2.34
CA GLU A 52 7.72 3.98 2.04
C GLU A 52 8.05 5.43 1.71
N LYS A 53 9.12 5.94 2.32
CA LYS A 53 9.74 7.22 1.97
C LYS A 53 11.23 7.15 2.23
N ASN A 54 12.03 7.45 1.20
CA ASN A 54 13.50 7.47 1.27
C ASN A 54 14.11 6.18 1.86
N GLY A 55 13.52 5.02 1.55
CA GLY A 55 13.99 3.73 2.06
C GLY A 55 13.56 3.38 3.49
N HIS A 56 12.77 4.22 4.15
CA HIS A 56 12.14 3.92 5.44
C HIS A 56 10.74 3.34 5.23
N LEU A 57 10.46 2.22 5.89
CA LEU A 57 9.17 1.53 5.85
C LEU A 57 8.42 1.77 7.16
N ILE A 58 7.14 2.11 7.05
CA ILE A 58 6.25 2.35 8.19
C ILE A 58 5.03 1.45 8.06
N TRP A 59 4.80 0.63 9.08
CA TRP A 59 3.61 -0.20 9.22
C TRP A 59 2.44 0.63 9.77
N ILE A 60 1.35 0.72 9.02
CA ILE A 60 0.14 1.46 9.40
C ILE A 60 -1.02 0.49 9.57
N THR A 61 -1.76 0.65 10.66
CA THR A 61 -2.94 -0.17 10.96
C THR A 61 -4.15 0.67 11.37
N GLY A 62 -5.33 0.06 11.35
CA GLY A 62 -6.55 0.61 11.93
C GLY A 62 -7.08 1.84 11.18
N ARG A 63 -7.66 2.81 11.92
CA ARG A 63 -8.36 3.97 11.34
C ARG A 63 -7.52 4.77 10.34
N LYS A 64 -6.20 4.85 10.56
CA LYS A 64 -5.29 5.59 9.68
C LYS A 64 -5.29 5.04 8.25
N VAL A 65 -5.45 3.72 8.07
CA VAL A 65 -5.51 3.09 6.74
C VAL A 65 -6.68 3.64 5.93
N PHE A 66 -7.87 3.69 6.51
CA PHE A 66 -9.05 4.22 5.83
C PHE A 66 -8.92 5.69 5.47
N MET A 67 -8.32 6.51 6.35
CA MET A 67 -8.08 7.93 6.07
C MET A 67 -7.10 8.14 4.92
N ILE A 68 -6.06 7.31 4.82
CA ILE A 68 -5.09 7.34 3.72
C ILE A 68 -5.79 6.95 2.41
N CYS A 69 -6.54 5.84 2.41
CA CYS A 69 -7.28 5.39 1.24
C CYS A 69 -8.31 6.44 0.79
N ASP A 70 -9.09 7.03 1.70
CA ASP A 70 -10.07 8.08 1.38
C ASP A 70 -9.41 9.31 0.72
N ASP A 71 -8.29 9.81 1.26
CA ASP A 71 -7.55 10.91 0.64
C ASP A 71 -7.01 10.55 -0.75
N MET A 72 -6.50 9.32 -0.92
CA MET A 72 -6.06 8.84 -2.23
C MET A 72 -7.21 8.76 -3.24
N PHE A 73 -8.37 8.23 -2.83
CA PHE A 73 -9.55 8.13 -3.70
C PHE A 73 -10.10 9.50 -4.07
N ARG A 74 -10.23 10.41 -3.11
CA ARG A 74 -10.69 11.78 -3.38
C ARG A 74 -9.81 12.48 -4.40
N LYS A 75 -8.49 12.41 -4.24
CA LYS A 75 -7.52 12.97 -5.21
C LYS A 75 -7.62 12.33 -6.58
N ALA A 76 -7.87 11.02 -6.65
CA ALA A 76 -8.05 10.34 -7.92
C ALA A 76 -9.35 10.76 -8.64
N MET A 77 -10.35 11.22 -7.88
CA MET A 77 -11.64 11.70 -8.38
C MET A 77 -11.67 13.21 -8.64
N GLU A 78 -10.64 13.97 -8.23
CA GLU A 78 -10.56 15.39 -8.54
C GLU A 78 -10.59 15.59 -10.07
N PRO A 79 -11.51 16.42 -10.60
CA PRO A 79 -11.57 16.68 -12.01
C PRO A 79 -10.22 17.25 -12.47
N LYS A 80 -9.61 16.59 -13.45
CA LYS A 80 -8.42 17.14 -14.10
C LYS A 80 -8.86 18.43 -14.80
N ASN A 81 -8.55 19.59 -14.22
CA ASN A 81 -8.71 20.85 -14.92
C ASN A 81 -7.86 20.77 -16.19
N SER A 82 -8.51 20.50 -17.32
CA SER A 82 -7.93 20.62 -18.65
C SER A 82 -7.76 22.11 -18.91
N TYR A 83 -6.64 22.67 -18.49
CA TYR A 83 -6.20 23.92 -19.10
C TYR A 83 -5.70 23.55 -20.50
N ALA A 84 -6.52 23.94 -21.47
CA ALA A 84 -6.22 24.03 -22.89
C ALA A 84 -5.08 25.03 -23.14
#